data_AF-A0A966PLX5-F1
#
_entry.id   AF-A0A966PLX5-F1
#
_cell.length_a   1.000
_cell.length_b   1.000
_cell.length_c   1.000
_cell.angle_alpha   90.00
_cell.angle_beta   90.00
_cell.angle_gamma   90.00
#
_symmetry.space_group_name_H-M   'P 1'
#
loop_
_entity.id
_entity.type
_entity.pdbx_description
1 polymer ?
#
loop_
_entity_poly.entity_id
_entity_poly.type
_entity_poly.pdbx_seq_one_letter_code
_entity_poly.pdbx_strand_id
1 'polypeptide(L)'
;MRTFRNTLCAVFVIIALLSALAVWVAYVTVWYQWQGVFGALIGLFTSPGFVIFPFIYWVVENSFPVNYFILWGISMASWLLAGLAFTED
;
A
#
# COMPACT_ATOMS: atom_id res chain seq x y z
N MET A 1 16.01 22.07 15.50
CA MET A 1 14.89 21.10 15.61
C MET A 1 14.05 20.99 14.34
N ARG A 2 13.81 22.09 13.60
CA ARG A 2 13.05 22.09 12.34
C ARG A 2 13.57 21.13 11.26
N THR A 3 14.86 21.20 10.93
CA THR A 3 15.47 20.31 9.91
C THR A 3 15.28 18.84 10.24
N PHE A 4 15.45 18.46 11.50
CA PHE A 4 15.25 17.10 11.97
C PHE A 4 13.80 16.61 11.77
N ARG A 5 12.81 17.42 12.13
CA ARG A 5 11.39 17.09 11.93
C ARG A 5 11.02 16.96 10.46
N ASN A 6 11.53 17.84 9.61
CA ASN A 6 11.30 17.78 8.17
C ASN A 6 11.96 16.54 7.54
N THR A 7 13.17 16.18 7.97
CA THR A 7 13.82 14.94 7.56
C THR A 7 13.00 13.71 7.99
N LEU A 8 12.49 13.68 9.23
CA LEU A 8 11.62 12.60 9.69
C LEU A 8 10.34 12.50 8.88
N CYS A 9 9.68 13.62 8.60
CA CYS A 9 8.49 13.66 7.75
C CYS A 9 8.79 13.07 6.37
N ALA A 10 9.88 13.50 5.72
CA ALA A 10 10.29 12.97 4.43
C ALA A 10 10.57 11.45 4.47
N VAL A 11 11.24 10.96 5.51
CA VAL A 11 11.49 9.52 5.70
C VAL A 11 10.17 8.75 5.81
N PHE A 12 9.23 9.20 6.64
CA PHE A 12 7.94 8.54 6.78
C PHE A 12 7.12 8.56 5.49
N VAL A 13 7.13 9.67 4.74
CA VAL A 13 6.48 9.74 3.42
C VAL A 13 7.09 8.73 2.45
N ILE A 14 8.42 8.62 2.41
CA ILE A 14 9.11 7.64 1.55
C ILE A 14 8.70 6.21 1.91
N ILE A 15 8.70 5.86 3.20
CA ILE A 15 8.27 4.53 3.67
C ILE A 15 6.80 4.28 3.28
N ALA A 16 5.94 5.29 3.45
CA ALA A 16 4.52 5.18 3.13
C ALA A 16 4.29 4.89 1.64
N LEU A 17 4.98 5.62 0.76
CA LEU A 17 4.90 5.48 -0.69
C LEU A 17 5.47 4.15 -1.17
N LEU A 18 6.63 3.72 -0.65
CA LEU A 18 7.23 2.44 -1.03
C LEU A 18 6.35 1.26 -0.59
N SER A 19 5.76 1.34 0.60
CA SER A 19 4.84 0.31 1.10
C SER A 19 3.55 0.26 0.28
N ALA A 20 2.99 1.42 -0.08
CA ALA A 20 1.82 1.52 -0.95
C ALA A 20 2.09 0.97 -2.36
N LEU A 21 3.27 1.29 -2.92
CA LEU A 21 3.70 0.75 -4.21
C LEU A 21 3.82 -0.78 -4.17
N ALA A 22 4.41 -1.33 -3.11
CA ALA A 22 4.51 -2.78 -2.94
C ALA A 22 3.13 -3.46 -2.88
N VAL A 23 2.17 -2.86 -2.17
CA VAL A 23 0.77 -3.32 -2.13
C VAL A 23 0.14 -3.28 -3.52
N TRP A 24 0.34 -2.20 -4.28
CA TRP A 24 -0.19 -2.06 -5.63
C TRP A 24 0.44 -3.06 -6.62
N VAL A 25 1.75 -3.30 -6.54
CA VAL A 25 2.41 -4.31 -7.38
C VAL A 25 1.88 -5.71 -7.08
N ALA A 26 1.73 -6.07 -5.80
CA ALA A 26 1.15 -7.36 -5.40
C ALA A 26 -0.28 -7.51 -5.91
N TYR A 27 -1.08 -6.44 -5.81
CA TYR A 27 -2.44 -6.37 -6.35
C TYR A 27 -2.50 -6.64 -7.86
N VAL A 28 -1.71 -5.93 -8.66
CA VAL A 28 -1.65 -6.12 -10.12
C VAL A 28 -1.18 -7.53 -10.47
N THR A 29 -0.20 -8.06 -9.73
CA THR A 29 0.35 -9.40 -9.95
C THR A 29 -0.70 -10.47 -9.73
N VAL A 30 -1.50 -10.36 -8.68
CA VAL A 30 -2.60 -11.30 -8.41
C VAL A 30 -3.67 -11.24 -9.50
N TRP A 31 -4.07 -10.04 -9.91
CA TRP A 31 -5.01 -9.91 -11.03
C TRP A 31 -4.48 -10.56 -12.31
N TYR A 32 -3.19 -10.38 -12.60
CA TYR A 32 -2.54 -11.05 -13.72
C TYR A 32 -2.54 -12.57 -13.56
N GLN A 33 -2.32 -13.11 -12.36
CA GLN A 33 -2.40 -14.54 -12.11
C GLN A 33 -3.81 -15.10 -12.32
N TRP A 34 -4.85 -14.36 -11.96
CA TRP A 34 -6.23 -14.80 -12.13
C TRP A 34 -6.77 -14.69 -13.55
N GLN A 35 -6.41 -13.64 -14.29
CA GLN A 35 -7.04 -13.31 -15.58
C GLN A 35 -6.05 -12.95 -16.70
N GLY A 36 -4.76 -13.19 -16.49
CA GLY A 36 -3.71 -12.86 -17.45
C GLY A 36 -3.62 -11.36 -17.74
N VAL A 37 -3.33 -10.99 -18.99
CA VAL A 37 -3.15 -9.59 -19.41
C VAL A 37 -4.38 -8.73 -19.11
N PHE A 38 -5.59 -9.29 -19.27
CA PHE A 38 -6.82 -8.57 -18.96
C PHE A 38 -6.90 -8.20 -17.47
N GLY A 39 -6.49 -9.12 -16.59
CA GLY A 39 -6.37 -8.84 -15.16
C GLY A 39 -5.35 -7.74 -14.87
N ALA A 40 -4.17 -7.77 -15.50
CA ALA A 40 -3.19 -6.70 -15.34
C ALA A 40 -3.74 -5.31 -15.72
N LEU A 41 -4.56 -5.22 -16.77
CA LEU A 41 -5.23 -3.97 -17.15
C LEU A 41 -6.21 -3.51 -16.07
N ILE A 42 -7.02 -4.41 -15.52
CA ILE A 42 -7.90 -4.10 -14.38
C ILE A 42 -7.06 -3.56 -13.22
N GLY A 43 -6.02 -4.29 -12.83
CA GLY A 43 -5.14 -3.93 -11.73
C GLY A 43 -4.44 -2.57 -11.91
N LEU A 44 -4.15 -2.18 -13.15
CA LEU A 44 -3.48 -0.91 -13.46
C LEU A 44 -4.40 0.30 -13.29
N PHE A 45 -5.68 0.16 -13.67
CA PHE A 45 -6.66 1.25 -13.65
C PHE A 45 -7.51 1.30 -12.38
N THR A 46 -7.39 0.28 -11.52
CA THR A 46 -8.08 0.23 -10.23
C THR A 46 -7.06 0.31 -9.11
N SER A 47 -7.47 0.84 -7.96
CA SER A 47 -6.65 0.78 -6.77
C SER A 47 -6.99 -0.48 -5.97
N PRO A 48 -6.01 -1.12 -5.32
CA PRO A 48 -6.30 -2.01 -4.22
C PRO A 48 -7.03 -1.20 -3.15
N GLY A 49 -8.35 -1.32 -3.15
CA GLY A 49 -9.17 -0.71 -2.11
C GLY A 49 -8.84 -1.32 -0.76
N PHE A 50 -9.14 -0.59 0.31
CA PHE A 50 -8.87 -1.03 1.68
C PHE A 50 -9.50 -2.39 2.04
N VAL A 51 -10.54 -2.79 1.30
CA VAL A 51 -11.45 -3.87 1.70
C VAL A 51 -11.56 -4.89 0.57
N ILE A 52 -11.93 -4.46 -0.64
CA ILE A 52 -12.43 -5.39 -1.66
C ILE A 52 -11.39 -6.44 -2.07
N PHE A 53 -10.14 -6.05 -2.36
CA PHE A 53 -9.15 -6.98 -2.88
C PHE A 53 -8.76 -8.09 -1.88
N PRO A 54 -8.44 -7.80 -0.60
CA PRO A 54 -8.17 -8.85 0.38
C PRO A 54 -9.29 -9.86 0.56
N PHE A 55 -10.56 -9.42 0.50
CA PHE A 55 -11.70 -10.33 0.59
C PHE A 55 -11.82 -11.22 -0.65
N ILE A 56 -11.64 -10.65 -1.84
CA ILE A 56 -11.62 -11.46 -3.08
C ILE A 56 -10.47 -12.46 -3.03
N TYR A 57 -9.26 -12.02 -2.66
CA TYR A 57 -8.10 -12.90 -2.54
C TYR A 57 -8.34 -14.04 -1.58
N TRP A 58 -8.87 -13.75 -0.39
CA TRP A 58 -9.15 -14.79 0.60
C TRP A 58 -10.17 -15.81 0.09
N VAL A 59 -11.22 -15.38 -0.59
CA VAL A 59 -12.22 -16.30 -1.16
C VAL A 59 -11.65 -17.13 -2.31
N VAL A 60 -10.90 -16.51 -3.22
CA VAL A 60 -10.36 -17.18 -4.43
C VAL A 60 -9.22 -18.14 -4.09
N GLU A 61 -8.29 -17.70 -3.25
CA GLU A 61 -7.09 -18.46 -2.89
C GLU A 61 -7.27 -19.32 -1.63
N ASN A 62 -8.42 -19.22 -0.96
CA ASN A 62 -8.69 -19.85 0.35
C ASN A 62 -7.59 -19.58 1.40
N SER A 63 -6.92 -18.43 1.28
CA SER A 63 -5.77 -18.05 2.12
C SER A 63 -5.81 -16.57 2.48
N PHE A 64 -5.57 -16.25 3.74
CA PHE A 64 -5.59 -14.87 4.21
C PHE A 64 -4.34 -14.10 3.71
N PRO A 65 -4.49 -12.93 3.07
CA PRO A 65 -3.35 -12.19 2.50
C PRO A 65 -2.58 -11.40 3.57
N VAL A 66 -1.90 -12.09 4.48
CA VAL A 66 -1.16 -11.48 5.61
C VAL A 66 -0.23 -10.35 5.17
N ASN A 67 0.60 -10.61 4.15
CA ASN A 67 1.61 -9.65 3.68
C ASN A 67 0.97 -8.35 3.15
N TYR A 68 -0.20 -8.44 2.52
CA TYR A 68 -0.95 -7.28 2.07
C TYR A 68 -1.32 -6.38 3.26
N PHE A 69 -1.91 -6.96 4.31
CA PHE A 69 -2.33 -6.20 5.49
C PHE A 69 -1.15 -5.61 6.26
N ILE A 70 -0.01 -6.31 6.33
CA ILE A 70 1.21 -5.78 6.95
C ILE A 70 1.71 -4.56 6.18
N LEU A 71 1.91 -4.66 4.87
CA LEU A 71 2.43 -3.56 4.05
C LEU A 71 1.46 -2.38 3.99
N TRP A 72 0.16 -2.66 3.90
CA TRP A 72 -0.88 -1.64 4.00
C TRP A 72 -0.84 -0.93 5.36
N GLY A 73 -0.73 -1.69 6.46
CA GLY A 73 -0.63 -1.15 7.82
C GLY A 73 0.61 -0.28 8.02
N ILE A 74 1.77 -0.71 7.50
CA ILE A 74 3.01 0.09 7.49
C ILE A 74 2.81 1.39 6.74
N SER A 75 2.17 1.35 5.56
CA SER A 75 1.89 2.55 4.77
C SER A 75 1.03 3.55 5.56
N MET A 76 -0.04 3.08 6.19
CA MET A 76 -0.94 3.93 6.97
C MET A 76 -0.30 4.51 8.23
N ALA A 77 0.42 3.69 8.98
CA ALA A 77 1.16 4.14 10.15
C ALA A 77 2.20 5.20 9.75
N SER A 78 2.89 5.01 8.64
CA SER A 78 3.88 5.96 8.13
C SER A 78 3.24 7.27 7.68
N TRP A 79 2.08 7.23 7.01
CA TRP A 79 1.32 8.45 6.70
C TRP A 79 0.90 9.22 7.96
N LEU A 80 0.43 8.53 9.00
CA LEU A 80 0.09 9.14 10.28
C LEU A 80 1.31 9.81 10.92
N LEU A 81 2.44 9.09 10.99
CA LEU A 81 3.69 9.59 11.57
C LEU A 81 4.27 10.76 10.77
N ALA A 82 4.15 10.75 9.45
CA ALA A 82 4.52 11.88 8.60
C ALA A 82 3.70 13.13 8.95
N GLY A 83 2.39 12.98 9.10
CA GLY A 83 1.50 14.08 9.52
C GLY A 83 1.86 14.65 10.89
N LEU A 84 2.24 13.81 11.84
CA LEU A 84 2.70 14.25 13.18
C LEU A 84 4.09 14.92 13.13
N ALA A 85 4.95 14.49 12.22
CA ALA A 85 6.29 15.06 12.05
C ALA A 85 6.28 16.40 11.31
N PHE A 86 5.26 16.67 10.49
CA PHE A 86 5.12 17.88 9.70
C PHE A 86 5.01 19.15 10.55
N THR A 87 5.60 20.26 10.07
CA THR A 87 5.59 21.56 10.73
C THR A 87 5.67 22.67 9.69
N GLU A 88 4.80 23.68 9.80
CA GLU A 88 4.75 24.81 8.85
C GLU A 88 5.60 26.02 9.31
N ASP A 89 5.97 26.07 10.59
CA ASP A 89 6.75 27.15 11.21
C ASP A 89 8.26 27.14 10.87
#